data_AF-A0A1D9H6L2-F1
#
_entry.id   AF-A0A1D9H6L2-F1
#
_cell.length_a   1.000
_cell.length_b   1.000
_cell.length_c   1.000
_cell.angle_alpha   90.00
_cell.angle_beta   90.00
_cell.angle_gamma   90.00
#
_symmetry.space_group_name_H-M   'P 1'
#
loop_
_entity.id
_entity.type
_entity.pdbx_description
1 polymer ?
#
loop_
_entity_poly.entity_id
_entity_poly.type
_entity_poly.pdbx_seq_one_letter_code
_entity_poly.pdbx_strand_id
1 'polypeptide(L)'
;MDIISCIMPRKANAVTTLPGPVSRSLVQLGLNLQVARKRRKETMAAFAERMQVSVPTLRKMEQGDPSVSVAVYAMALWLVGRLKWLPEIANPAADDVALDLELSRLQRPAVKSQAKWTKP
;
A
#
# COMPACT_ATOMS: atom_id res chain seq x y z
N MET A 1 31.39 25.47 3.90
CA MET A 1 30.97 24.52 4.95
C MET A 1 29.47 24.67 5.06
N ASP A 2 28.75 24.07 4.12
CA ASP A 2 27.31 24.26 4.00
C ASP A 2 26.59 23.43 5.05
N ILE A 3 25.86 24.14 5.90
CA ILE A 3 24.90 23.59 6.85
C ILE A 3 23.84 22.89 6.00
N ILE A 4 23.94 21.57 5.89
CA ILE A 4 22.89 20.71 5.36
C ILE A 4 21.68 20.93 6.26
N SER A 5 20.79 21.81 5.83
CA SER A 5 19.44 21.96 6.35
C SER A 5 18.78 20.59 6.27
N CYS A 6 18.67 19.92 7.42
CA CYS A 6 17.91 18.69 7.55
C CYS A 6 16.44 19.04 7.37
N ILE A 7 15.98 19.10 6.12
CA ILE A 7 14.56 19.21 5.79
C ILE A 7 13.92 17.91 6.27
N MET A 8 13.29 17.95 7.44
CA MET A 8 12.45 16.84 7.88
C MET A 8 11.24 16.76 6.95
N PRO A 9 11.01 15.62 6.27
CA PRO A 9 9.87 15.49 5.38
C PRO A 9 8.58 15.62 6.19
N ARG A 10 7.66 16.47 5.69
CA ARG A 10 6.33 16.63 6.29
C ARG A 10 5.60 15.29 6.25
N LYS A 11 5.07 14.84 7.40
CA LYS A 11 4.20 13.66 7.44
C LYS A 11 2.93 13.93 6.65
N ALA A 12 2.52 12.96 5.83
CA ALA A 12 1.25 13.04 5.10
C ALA A 12 0.07 13.00 6.07
N ASN A 13 -0.99 13.77 5.79
CA ASN A 13 -2.22 13.76 6.59
C ASN A 13 -2.84 12.36 6.70
N ALA A 14 -2.63 11.53 5.66
CA ALA A 14 -3.05 10.13 5.63
C ALA A 14 -2.42 9.28 6.75
N VAL A 15 -1.26 9.66 7.29
CA VAL A 15 -0.62 8.96 8.43
C VAL A 15 -1.31 9.33 9.75
N THR A 16 -1.88 10.53 9.85
CA THR A 16 -2.50 11.05 11.07
C THR A 16 -3.96 10.60 11.22
N THR A 17 -4.69 10.47 10.10
CA THR A 17 -6.13 10.16 10.11
C THR A 17 -6.41 8.91 9.29
N LEU A 18 -6.14 7.73 9.87
CA LEU A 18 -6.40 6.44 9.23
C LEU A 18 -7.81 5.93 9.54
N PRO A 19 -8.59 5.52 8.52
CA PRO A 19 -9.76 4.70 8.75
C PRO A 19 -9.40 3.40 9.45
N GLY A 20 -10.25 2.95 10.38
CA GLY A 20 -10.03 1.71 11.14
C GLY A 20 -9.67 0.47 10.28
N PRO A 21 -10.35 0.21 9.14
CA PRO A 21 -9.98 -0.90 8.25
C PRO A 21 -8.56 -0.81 7.71
N VAL A 22 -8.07 0.39 7.38
CA VAL A 22 -6.72 0.60 6.84
C VAL A 22 -5.68 0.30 7.92
N SER A 23 -5.87 0.85 9.13
CA SER A 23 -4.97 0.60 10.26
C SER A 23 -4.87 -0.90 10.59
N ARG A 24 -6.01 -1.61 10.67
CA ARG A 24 -6.03 -3.06 10.91
C ARG A 24 -5.29 -3.85 9.83
N SER A 25 -5.45 -3.46 8.57
CA SER A 25 -4.78 -4.11 7.44
C SER A 25 -3.26 -3.94 7.51
N LEU A 26 -2.77 -2.76 7.89
CA LEU A 26 -1.34 -2.50 8.09
C LEU A 26 -0.77 -3.30 9.27
N VAL A 27 -1.50 -3.37 10.39
CA VAL A 27 -1.12 -4.21 11.53
C VAL A 27 -1.01 -5.68 11.11
N GLN A 28 -2.00 -6.18 10.36
CA GLN A 28 -1.98 -7.56 9.88
C GLN A 28 -0.79 -7.84 8.94
N LEU A 29 -0.47 -6.89 8.05
CA LEU A 29 0.71 -6.99 7.19
C LEU A 29 2.00 -7.07 8.01
N GLY A 30 2.17 -6.18 8.99
CA GLY A 30 3.32 -6.17 9.91
C GLY A 30 3.47 -7.47 10.69
N LEU A 31 2.37 -7.99 11.23
CA LEU A 31 2.33 -9.28 11.93
C LEU A 31 2.73 -10.44 11.02
N ASN A 32 2.22 -10.48 9.79
CA ASN A 32 2.58 -11.52 8.82
C ASN A 32 4.08 -11.50 8.49
N LEU A 33 4.67 -10.30 8.34
CA LEU A 33 6.11 -10.14 8.14
C LEU A 33 6.92 -10.57 9.37
N GLN A 34 6.47 -10.22 10.58
CA GLN A 34 7.10 -10.67 11.82
C GLN A 34 7.08 -12.21 11.92
N VAL A 35 5.95 -12.84 11.62
CA VAL A 35 5.82 -14.31 11.61
C VAL A 35 6.79 -14.90 10.58
N ALA A 36 6.88 -14.31 9.38
CA ALA A 36 7.79 -14.76 8.34
C ALA A 36 9.27 -14.68 8.78
N ARG A 37 9.68 -13.63 9.49
CA ARG A 37 11.03 -13.50 10.09
C ARG A 37 11.26 -14.55 11.18
N LYS A 38 10.34 -14.67 12.14
CA LYS A 38 10.44 -15.63 13.25
C LYS A 38 10.54 -17.07 12.76
N ARG A 39 9.79 -17.45 11.72
CA ARG A 39 9.86 -18.79 11.09
C ARG A 39 11.24 -19.10 10.48
N ARG A 40 12.00 -18.08 10.09
CA ARG A 40 13.38 -18.19 9.59
C ARG A 40 14.42 -18.18 10.72
N LYS A 41 13.98 -18.05 11.98
CA LYS A 41 14.85 -17.92 13.16
C LYS A 41 15.80 -16.72 13.09
N GLU A 42 15.39 -15.65 12.40
CA GLU A 42 16.18 -14.42 12.29
C GLU A 42 15.86 -13.46 13.44
N THR A 43 16.91 -12.93 14.06
CA THR A 43 16.79 -11.86 15.07
C THR A 43 16.35 -10.55 14.40
N MET A 44 15.84 -9.60 15.20
CA MET A 44 15.52 -8.27 14.65
C MET A 44 16.76 -7.57 14.09
N ALA A 45 17.92 -7.72 14.75
CA ALA A 45 19.16 -7.10 14.31
C ALA A 45 19.60 -7.63 12.93
N ALA A 46 19.68 -8.97 12.78
CA ALA A 46 20.10 -9.58 11.53
C ALA A 46 19.14 -9.27 10.36
N PHE A 47 17.83 -9.27 10.61
CA PHE A 47 16.86 -8.94 9.57
C PHE A 47 16.89 -7.46 9.19
N ALA A 48 17.01 -6.56 10.18
CA ALA A 48 17.13 -5.12 9.93
C ALA A 48 18.39 -4.78 9.14
N GLU A 49 19.51 -5.44 9.44
CA GLU A 49 20.77 -5.32 8.69
C GLU A 49 20.61 -5.72 7.22
N ARG A 50 20.00 -6.89 6.95
CA ARG A 50 19.71 -7.35 5.58
C ARG A 50 18.80 -6.39 4.81
N MET A 51 17.87 -5.75 5.52
CA MET A 51 16.96 -4.73 4.97
C MET A 51 17.61 -3.35 4.83
N GLN A 52 18.82 -3.15 5.37
CA GLN A 52 19.50 -1.86 5.46
C GLN A 52 18.69 -0.80 6.21
N VAL A 53 18.05 -1.18 7.31
CA VAL A 53 17.28 -0.28 8.18
C VAL A 53 17.66 -0.43 9.65
N SER A 54 17.26 0.54 10.48
CA SER A 54 17.44 0.45 11.92
C SER A 54 16.47 -0.58 12.56
N VAL A 55 16.86 -1.19 13.68
CA VAL A 55 15.98 -2.07 14.46
C VAL A 55 14.69 -1.37 14.92
N PRO A 56 14.71 -0.09 15.36
CA PRO A 56 13.47 0.67 15.62
C PRO A 56 12.55 0.77 14.40
N THR A 57 13.10 0.99 13.19
CA THR A 57 12.31 1.02 11.95
C THR A 57 11.67 -0.33 11.68
N LEU A 58 12.43 -1.43 11.81
CA LEU A 58 11.90 -2.78 11.68
C LEU A 58 10.78 -3.05 12.69
N ARG A 59 10.95 -2.62 13.95
CA ARG A 59 9.94 -2.79 15.00
C ARG A 59 8.63 -2.09 14.63
N LYS A 60 8.70 -0.84 14.17
CA LYS A 60 7.53 -0.08 13.71
C LYS A 60 6.85 -0.75 12.52
N MET A 61 7.62 -1.24 11.56
CA MET A 61 7.10 -1.99 10.40
C MET A 61 6.33 -3.23 10.85
N GLU A 62 6.89 -4.02 11.76
CA GLU A 62 6.22 -5.22 12.30
C GLU A 62 4.95 -4.90 13.10
N GLN A 63 4.84 -3.68 13.64
CA GLN A 63 3.63 -3.18 14.31
C GLN A 63 2.61 -2.60 13.32
N GLY A 64 2.94 -2.50 12.03
CA GLY A 64 2.07 -1.90 11.02
C GLY A 64 2.02 -0.37 11.09
N ASP A 65 3.09 0.28 11.56
CA ASP A 65 3.16 1.74 11.64
C ASP A 65 3.05 2.35 10.22
N PRO A 66 2.02 3.19 9.96
CA PRO A 66 1.78 3.84 8.68
C PRO A 66 2.85 4.87 8.28
N SER A 67 3.69 5.31 9.22
CA SER A 67 4.79 6.25 8.95
C SER A 67 6.03 5.57 8.34
N VAL A 68 6.07 4.24 8.34
CA VAL A 68 7.15 3.48 7.71
C VAL A 68 6.97 3.50 6.20
N SER A 69 8.04 3.81 5.48
CA SER A 69 8.03 3.87 4.01
C SER A 69 7.62 2.52 3.39
N VAL A 70 6.82 2.57 2.32
CA VAL A 70 6.43 1.39 1.53
C VAL A 70 7.65 0.60 1.02
N ALA A 71 8.78 1.27 0.76
CA ALA A 71 10.02 0.63 0.35
C ALA A 71 10.54 -0.38 1.40
N VAL A 72 10.34 -0.09 2.69
CA VAL A 72 10.74 -0.98 3.79
C VAL A 72 9.87 -2.24 3.79
N TYR A 73 8.56 -2.10 3.62
CA TYR A 73 7.64 -3.24 3.48
C TYR A 73 7.96 -4.07 2.23
N ALA A 74 8.24 -3.43 1.09
CA ALA A 74 8.62 -4.10 -0.14
C ALA A 74 9.95 -4.88 0.00
N MET A 75 10.94 -4.31 0.68
CA MET A 75 12.21 -4.98 0.99
C MET A 75 11.97 -6.22 1.87
N ALA A 76 11.13 -6.11 2.89
CA ALA A 76 10.77 -7.26 3.73
C ALA A 76 10.07 -8.35 2.88
N LEU A 77 9.12 -7.97 2.01
CA LEU A 77 8.44 -8.89 1.09
C LEU A 77 9.43 -9.60 0.15
N TRP A 78 10.44 -8.90 -0.36
CA TRP A 78 11.49 -9.48 -1.17
C TRP A 78 12.31 -10.51 -0.38
N LEU A 79 12.78 -10.17 0.82
CA LEU A 79 13.54 -11.08 1.68
C LEU A 79 12.75 -12.33 2.08
N VAL A 80 11.42 -12.22 2.21
CA VAL A 80 10.56 -13.37 2.53
C VAL A 80 10.03 -14.12 1.30
N GLY A 81 10.42 -13.73 0.09
CA GLY A 81 10.03 -14.41 -1.16
C GLY A 81 8.59 -14.16 -1.60
N ARG A 82 8.00 -13.04 -1.19
CA ARG A 82 6.59 -12.66 -1.48
C ARG A 82 6.45 -11.42 -2.35
N LEU A 83 7.56 -10.85 -2.86
CA LEU A 83 7.53 -9.63 -3.69
C LEU A 83 6.59 -9.73 -4.90
N LYS A 84 6.48 -10.91 -5.52
CA LYS A 84 5.60 -11.15 -6.67
C LYS A 84 4.12 -10.78 -6.45
N TRP A 85 3.67 -10.72 -5.19
CA TRP A 85 2.30 -10.36 -4.85
C TRP A 85 2.08 -8.86 -4.74
N LEU A 86 3.14 -8.05 -4.61
CA LEU A 86 3.04 -6.61 -4.52
C LEU A 86 2.36 -5.96 -5.75
N PRO A 87 2.73 -6.30 -7.01
CA PRO A 87 2.03 -5.76 -8.17
C PRO A 87 0.59 -6.26 -8.31
N GLU A 88 0.25 -7.41 -7.72
CA GLU A 88 -1.09 -8.00 -7.80
C GLU A 88 -2.13 -7.29 -6.90
N ILE A 89 -1.70 -6.49 -5.92
CA ILE A 89 -2.60 -5.81 -4.96
C ILE A 89 -3.62 -4.90 -5.67
N ALA A 90 -3.24 -4.30 -6.79
CA ALA A 90 -4.07 -3.40 -7.57
C ALA A 90 -4.15 -3.85 -9.04
N ASN A 91 -4.14 -5.17 -9.27
CA ASN A 91 -4.31 -5.73 -10.61
C ASN A 91 -5.69 -5.29 -11.17
N PRO A 92 -5.76 -4.56 -12.30
CA PRO A 92 -7.03 -4.08 -12.86
C PRO A 92 -8.03 -5.19 -13.16
N ALA A 93 -7.54 -6.39 -13.49
CA ALA A 93 -8.41 -7.55 -13.76
C ALA A 93 -9.12 -8.07 -12.51
N ALA A 94 -8.67 -7.67 -11.31
CA ALA A 94 -9.25 -8.05 -10.02
C ALA A 94 -9.85 -6.84 -9.27
N ASP A 95 -10.05 -5.71 -9.95
CA ASP A 95 -10.69 -4.52 -9.38
C ASP A 95 -12.21 -4.61 -9.55
N ASP A 96 -12.86 -5.30 -8.60
CA ASP A 96 -14.31 -5.50 -8.60
C ASP A 96 -15.09 -4.17 -8.64
N VAL A 97 -14.55 -3.12 -8.00
CA VAL A 97 -15.19 -1.80 -7.98
C VAL A 97 -15.18 -1.18 -9.38
N ALA A 98 -14.07 -1.30 -10.10
CA ALA A 98 -13.99 -0.85 -11.49
C ALA A 98 -14.96 -1.64 -12.39
N LEU A 99 -15.04 -2.97 -12.22
CA LEU A 99 -15.96 -3.82 -12.99
C LEU A 99 -17.43 -3.45 -12.74
N ASP A 100 -17.81 -3.20 -11.48
CA ASP A 100 -19.16 -2.76 -11.11
C ASP A 100 -19.51 -1.38 -11.70
N LEU A 101 -18.55 -0.46 -11.72
CA LEU A 101 -18.71 0.86 -12.34
C LEU A 101 -18.92 0.76 -13.85
N GLU A 102 -18.20 -0.12 -14.52
CA GLU A 102 -18.36 -0.39 -15.96
C GLU A 102 -19.72 -1.01 -16.27
N LEU A 103 -20.13 -2.01 -15.50
CA LEU A 103 -21.46 -2.63 -15.63
C LEU A 103 -22.58 -1.59 -15.44
N SER A 104 -22.45 -0.74 -14.42
CA SER A 104 -23.39 0.35 -14.16
C SER A 104 -23.49 1.36 -15.31
N ARG A 105 -22.38 1.61 -16.02
CA ARG A 105 -22.36 2.49 -17.21
C ARG A 105 -23.09 1.85 -18.39
N LEU A 106 -22.90 0.55 -18.61
CA LEU A 106 -23.57 -0.19 -19.69
C LEU A 106 -25.08 -0.29 -19.47
N GLN A 107 -25.52 -0.39 -18.22
CA GLN A 107 -26.94 -0.47 -17.85
C GLN A 107 -27.67 0.88 -17.91
N ARG A 108 -26.95 2.02 -17.97
CA ARG A 108 -27.61 3.31 -18.19
C ARG A 108 -28.09 3.36 -19.64
N PRO A 109 -29.40 3.48 -19.91
CA PRO A 109 -29.89 3.61 -21.27
C PRO A 109 -29.24 4.84 -21.90
N ALA A 110 -28.73 4.69 -23.13
CA ALA A 110 -28.24 5.81 -23.90
C ALA A 110 -29.35 6.86 -23.97
N VAL A 111 -29.13 8.02 -23.33
CA VAL A 111 -30.03 9.16 -23.45
C VAL A 111 -30.13 9.46 -24.94
N LYS A 112 -31.28 9.18 -25.55
CA LYS A 112 -31.55 9.51 -26.94
C LYS A 112 -31.37 11.02 -27.07
N SER A 113 -30.26 11.44 -27.65
CA SER A 113 -30.09 12.79 -28.17
C SER A 113 -31.28 13.05 -29.10
N GLN A 114 -32.22 13.91 -28.65
CA GLN A 114 -33.27 14.42 -29.51
C GLN A 114 -32.60 15.26 -30.59
N ALA A 115 -32.22 14.62 -31.70
CA ALA A 115 -31.95 15.33 -32.92
C ALA A 115 -33.26 16.01 -33.35
N LYS A 116 -33.36 17.32 -33.12
CA LYS A 116 -34.43 18.18 -33.64
C LYS A 116 -34.44 18.03 -35.16
N TRP A 117 -35.33 17.20 -35.67
CA TRP A 117 -35.60 17.14 -37.09
C TRP A 117 -36.36 18.42 -37.48
N THR A 118 -35.66 19.37 -38.10
CA THR A 118 -36.29 20.47 -38.82
C THR A 118 -36.64 19.98 -40.22
N LYS A 119 -37.95 19.94 -40.53
CA LYS A 119 -38.45 19.67 -41.89
C LYS A 119 -37.99 20.77 -42.86
N PRO A 120 -37.79 20.45 -44.14
CA PRO A 120 -37.54 21.44 -45.18
C PRO A 120 -38.75 22.36 -45.40
#